data_AF-A0A653DJ66-F1
#
_entry.id   AF-A0A653DJ66-F1
#
_cell.length_a   1.000
_cell.length_b   1.000
_cell.length_c   1.000
_cell.angle_alpha   90.00
_cell.angle_beta   90.00
_cell.angle_gamma   90.00
#
_symmetry.space_group_name_H-M   'P 1'
#
loop_
_entity.id
_entity.type
_entity.pdbx_description
1 polymer ?
#
loop_
_entity_poly.entity_id
_entity_poly.type
_entity_poly.pdbx_seq_one_letter_code
_entity_poly.pdbx_strand_id
1 'polypeptide(L)'
;MINTFKTLLAKKRDAILKGKKRYVVALEKLELAGAEVLVMQENLNKLQPQLTILSATVEEKMKVVLEQSAKASEIEQVIMKDEKIAGEQARDAQAIKDECDANLSEAMLIINTALAALNTLTPADMNVIKTMKNPPKGVKLVMEAICIFKDIRPEKVPAPSGVGAVEDYWGPSKKVLSDTKFLESLLTFDKDNIAQKIMDKLKYQILDDASFDPDQIKTTSTAAEGILEYM
;
A
#
# COMPACT_ATOMS: atom_id res chain seq x y z
N MET A 1 -105.36 63.51 -9.93
CA MET A 1 -104.92 63.36 -8.52
C MET A 1 -104.67 61.89 -8.11
N ILE A 2 -105.43 60.90 -8.62
CA ILE A 2 -105.23 59.47 -8.30
C ILE A 2 -103.91 58.88 -8.85
N ASN A 3 -103.53 59.22 -10.09
CA ASN A 3 -102.32 58.64 -10.71
C ASN A 3 -101.02 59.09 -10.03
N THR A 4 -100.92 60.35 -9.61
CA THR A 4 -99.76 60.87 -8.87
C THR A 4 -99.59 60.19 -7.51
N PHE A 5 -100.69 59.92 -6.79
CA PHE A 5 -100.65 59.17 -5.53
C PHE A 5 -100.20 57.71 -5.75
N LYS A 6 -100.71 57.02 -6.79
CA LYS A 6 -100.26 55.67 -7.15
C LYS A 6 -98.76 55.62 -7.44
N THR A 7 -98.23 56.59 -8.19
CA THR A 7 -96.79 56.67 -8.51
C THR A 7 -95.93 56.94 -7.27
N LEU A 8 -96.36 57.86 -6.39
CA LEU A 8 -95.63 58.17 -5.17
C LEU A 8 -95.61 56.98 -4.19
N LEU A 9 -96.74 56.29 -4.05
CA LEU A 9 -96.87 55.08 -3.25
C LEU A 9 -95.97 53.96 -3.77
N ALA A 10 -95.94 53.75 -5.10
CA ALA A 10 -95.04 52.80 -5.75
C ALA A 10 -93.57 53.13 -5.47
N LYS A 11 -93.16 54.39 -5.65
CA LYS A 11 -91.79 54.86 -5.34
C LYS A 11 -91.41 54.65 -3.87
N LYS A 12 -92.31 54.95 -2.93
CA LYS A 12 -92.05 54.74 -1.49
C LYS A 12 -91.99 53.25 -1.14
N ARG A 13 -92.86 52.42 -1.71
CA ARG A 13 -92.78 50.95 -1.55
C ARG A 13 -91.48 50.38 -2.12
N ASP A 14 -91.07 50.80 -3.31
CA ASP A 14 -89.80 50.37 -3.91
C ASP A 14 -88.59 50.79 -3.07
N ALA A 15 -88.57 52.03 -2.57
CA ALA A 15 -87.51 52.49 -1.68
C ALA A 15 -87.43 51.67 -0.39
N ILE A 16 -88.58 51.37 0.23
CA ILE A 16 -88.66 50.54 1.44
C ILE A 16 -88.25 49.09 1.14
N LEU A 17 -88.71 48.51 0.03
CA LEU A 17 -88.37 47.14 -0.38
C LEU A 17 -86.88 47.01 -0.69
N LYS A 18 -86.28 48.00 -1.37
CA LYS A 18 -84.84 48.05 -1.65
C LYS A 18 -84.02 48.19 -0.36
N GLY A 19 -84.48 49.03 0.58
CA GLY A 19 -83.88 49.15 1.91
C GLY A 19 -83.95 47.83 2.70
N LYS A 20 -85.12 47.19 2.72
CA LYS A 20 -85.33 45.87 3.35
C LYS A 20 -84.39 44.82 2.76
N LYS A 21 -84.32 44.70 1.42
CA LYS A 21 -83.42 43.76 0.75
C LYS A 21 -81.95 43.99 1.13
N ARG A 22 -81.51 45.25 1.18
CA ARG A 22 -80.14 45.59 1.59
C ARG A 22 -79.85 45.15 3.03
N TYR A 23 -80.77 45.41 3.97
CA TYR A 23 -80.57 45.01 5.36
C TYR A 23 -80.59 43.49 5.56
N VAL A 24 -81.47 42.78 4.86
CA VAL A 24 -81.52 41.30 4.91
C VAL A 24 -80.20 40.72 4.42
N VAL A 25 -79.70 41.18 3.26
CA VAL A 25 -78.41 40.71 2.72
C VAL A 25 -77.25 41.10 3.65
N ALA A 26 -77.26 42.29 4.24
CA ALA A 26 -76.21 42.71 5.17
C ALA A 26 -76.22 41.87 6.46
N LEU A 27 -77.39 41.57 7.02
CA LEU A 27 -77.55 40.69 8.18
C LEU A 27 -77.03 39.28 7.88
N GLU A 28 -77.41 38.71 6.74
CA GLU A 28 -76.93 37.40 6.30
C GLU A 28 -75.41 37.37 6.13
N LYS A 29 -74.82 38.43 5.58
CA LYS A 29 -73.35 38.55 5.47
C LYS A 29 -72.66 38.70 6.83
N LEU A 30 -73.25 39.42 7.78
CA LEU A 30 -72.72 39.55 9.14
C LEU A 30 -72.80 38.22 9.90
N GLU A 31 -73.88 37.47 9.71
CA GLU A 31 -74.05 36.14 10.32
C GLU A 31 -73.01 35.15 9.78
N LEU A 32 -72.80 35.11 8.46
CA LEU A 32 -71.76 34.29 7.83
C LEU A 32 -70.36 34.67 8.30
N ALA A 33 -70.02 35.97 8.29
CA ALA A 33 -68.72 36.44 8.77
C ALA A 33 -68.51 36.13 10.27
N GLY A 34 -69.57 36.24 11.08
CA GLY A 34 -69.54 35.85 12.49
C GLY A 34 -69.22 34.37 12.67
N ALA A 35 -69.84 33.49 11.88
CA ALA A 35 -69.54 32.06 11.89
C ALA A 35 -68.09 31.76 11.46
N GLU A 36 -67.58 32.42 10.41
CA GLU A 36 -66.19 32.26 9.96
C GLU A 36 -65.18 32.72 11.02
N VAL A 37 -65.44 33.84 11.70
CA VAL A 37 -64.57 34.34 12.78
C VAL A 37 -64.54 33.37 13.95
N LEU A 38 -65.67 32.75 14.31
CA LEU A 38 -65.72 31.74 15.37
C LEU A 38 -64.86 30.52 15.04
N VAL A 39 -64.93 30.02 13.80
CA VAL A 39 -64.08 28.91 13.32
C VAL A 39 -62.60 29.32 13.36
N MET A 40 -62.28 30.54 12.93
CA MET A 40 -60.90 31.03 12.94
C MET A 40 -60.36 31.16 14.37
N GLN A 41 -61.19 31.59 15.32
CA GLN A 41 -60.83 31.72 16.73
C GLN A 41 -60.63 30.35 17.39
N GLU A 42 -61.46 29.36 17.07
CA GLU A 42 -61.26 27.98 17.53
C GLU A 42 -59.93 27.40 17.01
N ASN A 43 -59.60 27.63 15.73
CA ASN A 43 -58.35 27.20 15.14
C ASN A 43 -57.13 27.88 15.79
N LEU A 44 -57.20 29.19 16.05
CA LEU A 44 -56.14 29.92 16.75
C LEU A 44 -55.93 29.38 18.18
N ASN A 45 -57.02 29.13 18.91
CA ASN A 45 -56.97 28.56 20.26
C ASN A 45 -56.36 27.14 20.28
N LYS A 46 -56.57 26.35 19.22
CA LYS A 46 -55.95 25.01 19.06
C LYS A 46 -54.46 25.10 18.69
N LEU A 47 -54.08 26.06 17.84
CA LEU A 47 -52.72 26.17 17.33
C LEU A 47 -51.75 26.77 18.37
N GLN A 48 -52.24 27.68 19.21
CA GLN A 48 -51.42 28.37 20.22
C GLN A 48 -50.67 27.42 21.18
N PRO A 49 -51.30 26.42 21.81
CA PRO A 49 -50.58 25.47 22.67
C PRO A 49 -49.60 24.58 21.88
N GLN A 50 -49.92 24.25 20.62
CA GLN A 50 -49.02 23.45 19.78
C GLN A 50 -47.73 24.20 19.46
N LEU A 51 -47.81 25.51 19.20
CA LEU A 51 -46.64 26.36 18.98
C LEU A 51 -45.75 26.45 20.23
N THR A 52 -46.34 26.55 21.41
CA THR A 52 -45.58 26.56 22.68
C THR A 52 -44.85 25.23 22.91
N ILE A 53 -45.51 24.09 22.69
CA ILE A 53 -44.88 22.77 22.83
C ILE A 53 -43.77 22.59 21.78
N LEU A 54 -44.03 22.99 20.53
CA LEU A 54 -43.07 22.87 19.44
C LEU A 54 -41.84 23.74 19.69
N SER A 55 -42.02 24.99 20.10
CA SER A 55 -40.91 25.90 20.42
C SER A 55 -40.04 25.36 21.56
N ALA A 56 -40.63 24.83 22.64
CA ALA A 56 -39.90 24.20 23.73
C ALA A 56 -39.12 22.95 23.24
N THR A 57 -39.73 22.14 22.39
CA THR A 57 -39.07 20.96 21.81
C THR A 57 -37.90 21.36 20.92
N VAL A 58 -38.07 22.39 20.07
CA VAL A 58 -37.00 22.91 19.20
C VAL A 58 -35.84 23.44 20.04
N GLU A 59 -36.12 24.14 21.13
CA GLU A 59 -35.09 24.66 22.04
C GLU A 59 -34.30 23.53 22.72
N GLU A 60 -34.98 22.47 23.16
CA GLU A 60 -34.32 21.27 23.70
C GLU A 60 -33.43 20.58 22.65
N LYS A 61 -33.95 20.35 21.43
CA LYS A 61 -33.17 19.74 20.36
C LYS A 61 -31.98 20.59 19.95
N MET A 62 -32.12 21.93 19.96
CA MET A 62 -31.02 22.83 19.66
C MET A 62 -29.87 22.69 20.65
N LYS A 63 -30.17 22.52 21.95
CA LYS A 63 -29.12 22.27 22.97
C LYS A 63 -28.35 20.99 22.68
N VAL A 64 -29.06 19.90 22.35
CA VAL A 64 -28.42 18.61 22.03
C VAL A 64 -27.52 18.74 20.79
N VAL A 65 -27.97 19.44 19.75
CA VAL A 65 -27.17 19.65 18.53
C VAL A 65 -25.91 20.46 18.83
N LEU A 66 -26.01 21.51 19.65
CA LEU A 66 -24.85 22.32 20.04
C LEU A 66 -23.82 21.49 20.83
N GLU A 67 -24.28 20.67 21.78
CA GLU A 67 -23.39 19.78 22.54
C GLU A 67 -22.72 18.72 21.64
N GLN A 68 -23.46 18.12 20.72
CA GLN A 68 -22.93 17.13 19.78
C GLN A 68 -21.94 17.76 18.79
N SER A 69 -22.24 18.97 18.30
CA SER A 69 -21.35 19.68 17.38
C SER A 69 -20.04 20.08 18.05
N ALA A 70 -20.07 20.49 19.32
CA ALA A 70 -18.86 20.78 20.09
C ALA A 70 -17.99 19.52 20.24
N LYS A 71 -18.59 18.40 20.65
CA LYS A 71 -17.89 17.10 20.77
C LYS A 71 -17.31 16.62 19.44
N ALA A 72 -18.06 16.78 18.34
CA ALA A 72 -17.59 16.40 17.01
C ALA A 72 -16.37 17.23 16.59
N SER A 73 -16.36 18.54 16.87
CA SER A 73 -15.22 19.41 16.56
C SER A 73 -13.97 19.05 17.37
N GLU A 74 -14.12 18.67 18.65
CA GLU A 74 -13.00 18.19 19.47
C GLU A 74 -12.41 16.89 18.90
N ILE A 75 -13.27 15.94 18.52
CA ILE A 75 -12.84 14.66 17.93
C ILE A 75 -12.15 14.89 16.58
N GLU A 76 -12.68 15.78 15.74
CA GLU A 76 -12.08 16.12 14.44
C GLU A 76 -10.65 16.63 14.60
N GLN A 77 -10.40 17.51 15.57
CA GLN A 77 -9.05 18.01 15.85
C GLN A 77 -8.07 16.92 16.28
N VAL A 78 -8.54 15.90 17.01
CA VAL A 78 -7.72 14.75 17.39
C VAL A 78 -7.41 13.90 16.16
N ILE A 79 -8.43 13.56 15.38
CA ILE A 79 -8.27 12.75 14.16
C ILE A 79 -7.32 13.41 13.18
N MET A 80 -7.41 14.73 12.97
CA MET A 80 -6.50 15.44 12.07
C MET A 80 -5.02 15.33 12.50
N LYS A 81 -4.75 15.30 13.81
CA LYS A 81 -3.37 15.11 14.32
C LYS A 81 -2.91 13.67 14.09
N ASP A 82 -3.77 12.70 14.38
CA ASP A 82 -3.45 11.28 14.21
C ASP A 82 -3.27 10.93 12.73
N GLU A 83 -4.09 11.48 11.83
CA GLU A 83 -3.98 11.31 10.38
C GLU A 83 -2.64 11.84 9.87
N LYS A 84 -2.19 12.99 10.37
CA LYS A 84 -0.88 13.54 9.99
C LYS A 84 0.26 12.61 10.40
N ILE A 85 0.23 12.11 11.64
CA ILE A 85 1.27 11.20 12.14
C ILE A 85 1.26 9.87 11.37
N ALA A 86 0.07 9.30 11.14
CA ALA A 86 -0.09 8.07 10.38
C ALA A 86 0.37 8.24 8.92
N GLY A 87 0.09 9.39 8.30
CA GLY A 87 0.55 9.72 6.96
C GLY A 87 2.08 9.84 6.85
N GLU A 88 2.73 10.47 7.82
CA GLU A 88 4.20 10.54 7.90
C GLU A 88 4.81 9.15 8.06
N GLN A 89 4.31 8.34 8.99
CA GLN A 89 4.78 6.96 9.19
C GLN A 89 4.57 6.07 7.96
N ALA A 90 3.42 6.20 7.29
CA ALA A 90 3.13 5.44 6.07
C ALA A 90 4.11 5.80 4.95
N ARG A 91 4.45 7.09 4.81
CA ARG A 91 5.42 7.55 3.81
C ARG A 91 6.82 7.02 4.10
N ASP A 92 7.24 7.07 5.36
CA ASP A 92 8.57 6.58 5.76
C ASP A 92 8.68 5.06 5.57
N ALA A 93 7.63 4.31 5.93
CA ALA A 93 7.57 2.86 5.67
C ALA A 93 7.59 2.53 4.17
N GLN A 94 6.88 3.32 3.35
CA GLN A 94 6.90 3.16 1.90
C GLN A 94 8.30 3.42 1.31
N ALA A 95 8.99 4.45 1.78
CA ALA A 95 10.35 4.75 1.33
C ALA A 95 11.33 3.60 1.65
N ILE A 96 11.26 3.04 2.86
CA ILE A 96 12.08 1.87 3.25
C ILE A 96 11.76 0.67 2.34
N LYS A 97 10.47 0.43 2.08
CA LYS A 97 10.05 -0.66 1.20
C LYS A 97 10.61 -0.48 -0.22
N ASP A 98 10.49 0.72 -0.78
CA ASP A 98 10.96 1.02 -2.13
C ASP A 98 12.49 0.84 -2.24
N GLU A 99 13.25 1.24 -1.20
CA GLU A 99 14.70 1.00 -1.12
C GLU A 99 15.04 -0.50 -1.07
N CYS A 100 14.32 -1.27 -0.23
CA CYS A 100 14.51 -2.72 -0.15
C CYS A 100 14.17 -3.41 -1.48
N ASP A 101 13.07 -3.04 -2.12
CA ASP A 101 12.63 -3.61 -3.40
C ASP A 101 13.63 -3.27 -4.52
N ALA A 102 14.23 -2.07 -4.51
CA ALA A 102 15.28 -1.69 -5.44
C ALA A 102 16.55 -2.54 -5.28
N ASN A 103 17.05 -2.66 -4.04
CA ASN A 103 18.22 -3.48 -3.73
C ASN A 103 17.98 -4.97 -4.06
N LEU A 104 16.76 -5.46 -3.79
CA LEU A 104 16.36 -6.83 -4.13
C LEU A 104 16.34 -7.05 -5.64
N SER A 105 15.82 -6.10 -6.41
CA SER A 105 15.78 -6.17 -7.87
C SER A 105 17.19 -6.21 -8.48
N GLU A 106 18.11 -5.40 -7.96
CA GLU A 106 19.52 -5.43 -8.37
C GLU A 106 20.16 -6.79 -8.05
N ALA A 107 19.98 -7.30 -6.83
CA ALA A 107 20.48 -8.62 -6.45
C ALA A 107 19.90 -9.75 -7.32
N MET A 108 18.59 -9.68 -7.62
CA MET A 108 17.92 -10.62 -8.52
C MET A 108 18.48 -10.56 -9.95
N LEU A 109 18.86 -9.38 -10.45
CA LEU A 109 19.46 -9.25 -11.76
C LEU A 109 20.85 -9.92 -11.81
N ILE A 110 21.67 -9.68 -10.80
CA ILE A 110 23.03 -10.25 -10.71
C ILE A 110 22.94 -11.77 -10.65
N ILE A 111 22.10 -12.32 -9.76
CA ILE A 111 21.99 -13.77 -9.60
C ILE A 111 21.41 -14.45 -10.84
N ASN A 112 20.45 -13.83 -11.52
CA ASN A 112 19.88 -14.39 -12.75
C ASN A 112 20.88 -14.37 -13.90
N THR A 113 21.68 -13.31 -14.01
CA THR A 113 22.78 -13.22 -14.98
C THR A 113 23.77 -14.36 -14.74
N ALA A 114 24.16 -14.57 -13.49
CA ALA A 114 25.09 -15.62 -13.13
C ALA A 114 24.53 -17.05 -13.34
N LEU A 115 23.24 -17.26 -13.06
CA LEU A 115 22.56 -18.53 -13.37
C LEU A 115 22.48 -18.76 -14.89
N ALA A 116 22.29 -17.71 -15.68
CA ALA A 116 22.35 -17.81 -17.13
C ALA A 116 23.75 -18.18 -17.61
N ALA A 117 24.80 -17.55 -17.07
CA ALA A 117 26.20 -17.89 -17.36
C ALA A 117 26.50 -19.36 -17.01
N LEU A 118 26.06 -19.83 -15.84
CA LEU A 118 26.23 -21.23 -15.42
C LEU A 118 25.53 -22.22 -16.37
N ASN A 119 24.35 -21.88 -16.90
CA ASN A 119 23.61 -22.70 -17.87
C ASN A 119 24.27 -22.76 -19.26
N THR A 120 25.18 -21.84 -19.59
CA THR A 120 25.96 -21.89 -20.84
C THR A 120 27.18 -22.81 -20.76
N LEU A 121 27.56 -23.26 -19.55
CA LEU A 121 28.72 -24.12 -19.35
C LEU A 121 28.42 -25.55 -19.77
N THR A 122 29.34 -26.15 -20.52
CA THR A 122 29.21 -27.53 -20.96
C THR A 122 30.12 -28.47 -20.15
N PRO A 123 29.80 -29.78 -20.09
CA PRO A 123 30.69 -30.78 -19.49
C PRO A 123 32.09 -30.84 -20.15
N ALA A 124 32.21 -30.40 -21.40
CA ALA A 124 33.50 -30.32 -22.10
C ALA A 124 34.40 -29.25 -21.45
N ASP A 125 33.84 -28.10 -21.09
CA ASP A 125 34.59 -27.00 -20.47
C ASP A 125 35.10 -27.40 -19.07
N MET A 126 34.29 -28.16 -18.32
CA MET A 126 34.70 -28.72 -17.02
C MET A 126 35.85 -29.72 -17.16
N ASN A 127 35.85 -30.53 -18.23
CA ASN A 127 36.94 -31.45 -18.52
C ASN A 127 38.24 -30.73 -18.90
N VAL A 128 38.16 -29.57 -19.56
CA VAL A 128 39.34 -28.74 -19.85
C VAL A 128 39.99 -28.26 -18.55
N ILE A 129 39.21 -27.74 -17.60
CA ILE A 129 39.72 -27.30 -16.29
C ILE A 129 40.32 -28.49 -15.52
N LYS A 130 39.63 -29.64 -15.52
CA LYS A 130 40.07 -30.86 -14.82
C LYS A 130 41.39 -31.43 -15.34
N THR A 131 41.65 -31.34 -16.65
CA THR A 131 42.85 -31.93 -17.27
C THR A 131 44.10 -31.06 -17.16
N MET A 132 43.98 -29.84 -16.62
CA MET A 132 45.12 -28.96 -16.37
C MET A 132 46.04 -29.53 -15.29
N LYS A 133 47.31 -29.78 -15.65
CA LYS A 133 48.32 -30.25 -14.69
C LYS A 133 48.75 -29.14 -13.72
N ASN A 134 48.89 -27.92 -14.23
CA ASN A 134 49.24 -26.70 -13.48
C ASN A 134 48.26 -25.58 -13.86
N PRO A 135 47.10 -25.45 -13.18
CA PRO A 135 46.15 -24.38 -13.46
C PRO A 135 46.76 -23.01 -13.13
N PRO A 136 46.43 -21.96 -13.90
CA PRO A 136 46.76 -20.58 -13.54
C PRO A 136 46.18 -20.20 -12.18
N LYS A 137 46.82 -19.26 -11.48
CA LYS A 137 46.44 -18.87 -10.11
C LYS A 137 44.97 -18.48 -10.00
N GLY A 138 44.44 -17.71 -10.96
CA GLY A 138 43.02 -17.33 -10.97
C GLY A 138 42.07 -18.53 -11.02
N VAL A 139 42.32 -19.53 -11.87
CA VAL A 139 41.50 -20.75 -11.96
C VAL A 139 41.59 -21.57 -10.67
N LYS A 140 42.78 -21.61 -10.04
CA LYS A 140 42.97 -22.28 -8.76
C LYS A 140 42.15 -21.63 -7.65
N LEU A 141 42.12 -20.29 -7.59
CA LEU A 141 41.32 -19.53 -6.63
C LEU A 141 39.82 -19.78 -6.81
N VAL A 142 39.29 -19.73 -8.06
CA VAL A 142 37.87 -20.01 -8.32
C VAL A 142 37.48 -21.43 -7.88
N MET A 143 38.35 -22.40 -8.11
CA MET A 143 38.10 -23.81 -7.75
C MET A 143 38.23 -24.08 -6.25
N GLU A 144 39.11 -23.35 -5.57
CA GLU A 144 39.21 -23.32 -4.12
C GLU A 144 37.95 -22.71 -3.50
N ALA A 145 37.47 -21.62 -4.08
CA ALA A 145 36.27 -20.93 -3.65
C ALA A 145 35.04 -21.85 -3.69
N ILE A 146 34.80 -22.59 -4.79
CA ILE A 146 33.71 -23.58 -4.85
C ILE A 146 33.84 -24.66 -3.76
N CYS A 147 35.07 -25.10 -3.48
CA CYS A 147 35.27 -26.12 -2.45
C CYS A 147 34.95 -25.58 -1.05
N ILE A 148 35.31 -24.33 -0.76
CA ILE A 148 34.94 -23.65 0.48
C ILE A 148 33.42 -23.47 0.55
N PHE A 149 32.79 -23.08 -0.56
CA PHE A 149 31.34 -22.86 -0.67
C PHE A 149 30.52 -24.13 -0.42
N LYS A 150 31.01 -25.29 -0.88
CA LYS A 150 30.40 -26.61 -0.63
C LYS A 150 30.88 -27.29 0.67
N ASP A 151 31.59 -26.57 1.53
CA ASP A 151 32.19 -27.06 2.80
C ASP A 151 33.08 -28.33 2.63
N ILE A 152 33.84 -28.38 1.54
CA ILE A 152 34.75 -29.48 1.24
C ILE A 152 36.10 -29.20 1.89
N ARG A 153 36.59 -30.17 2.67
CA ARG A 153 37.87 -30.04 3.38
C ARG A 153 39.06 -30.03 2.43
N PRO A 154 40.06 -29.16 2.64
CA PRO A 154 41.28 -29.16 1.85
C PRO A 154 42.09 -30.43 2.06
N GLU A 155 42.90 -30.78 1.06
CA GLU A 155 43.86 -31.88 1.17
C GLU A 155 45.20 -31.33 1.64
N LYS A 156 45.80 -31.97 2.65
CA LYS A 156 47.12 -31.57 3.17
C LYS A 156 48.21 -32.16 2.29
N VAL A 157 48.81 -31.33 1.45
CA VAL A 157 49.92 -31.72 0.57
C VAL A 157 51.24 -31.20 1.11
N PRO A 158 52.38 -31.88 0.85
CA PRO A 158 53.68 -31.38 1.24
C PRO A 158 53.93 -29.99 0.64
N ALA A 159 54.42 -29.05 1.45
CA ALA A 159 54.72 -27.71 0.97
C ALA A 159 55.74 -27.76 -0.19
N PRO A 160 55.61 -26.92 -1.22
CA PRO A 160 56.60 -26.83 -2.31
C PRO A 160 58.02 -26.48 -1.82
N SER A 161 58.13 -25.91 -0.62
CA SER A 161 59.37 -25.59 0.08
C SER A 161 60.02 -26.77 0.82
N GLY A 162 59.40 -27.95 0.83
CA GLY A 162 59.91 -29.17 1.47
C GLY A 162 59.79 -29.19 3.01
N VAL A 163 59.23 -28.14 3.63
CA VAL A 163 59.01 -28.06 5.09
C VAL A 163 57.56 -27.70 5.36
N GLY A 164 56.82 -28.61 6.00
CA GLY A 164 55.42 -28.45 6.39
C GLY A 164 54.41 -29.00 5.37
N ALA A 165 53.12 -28.93 5.74
CA ALA A 165 52.00 -29.29 4.88
C ALA A 165 51.17 -28.02 4.58
N VAL A 166 50.84 -27.81 3.31
CA VAL A 166 49.96 -26.72 2.85
C VAL A 166 48.59 -27.30 2.57
N GLU A 167 47.55 -26.56 2.91
CA GLU A 167 46.17 -26.89 2.55
C GLU A 167 45.98 -26.57 1.07
N ASP A 168 45.82 -27.62 0.24
CA ASP A 168 45.59 -27.48 -1.19
C ASP A 168 44.17 -27.96 -1.53
N TYR A 169 43.41 -27.05 -2.13
CA TYR A 169 42.04 -27.34 -2.57
C TYR A 169 41.99 -27.98 -3.96
N TRP A 170 43.08 -27.98 -4.73
CA TRP A 170 43.07 -28.49 -6.11
C TRP A 170 42.78 -30.00 -6.24
N GLY A 171 43.31 -30.81 -5.33
CA GLY A 171 42.99 -32.25 -5.25
C GLY A 171 41.49 -32.51 -5.07
N PRO A 172 40.86 -31.91 -4.04
CA PRO A 172 39.41 -31.89 -3.85
C PRO A 172 38.62 -31.30 -5.02
N SER A 173 39.03 -30.15 -5.59
CA SER A 173 38.33 -29.51 -6.72
C SER A 173 38.23 -30.44 -7.93
N LYS A 174 39.27 -31.20 -8.25
CA LYS A 174 39.22 -32.19 -9.35
C LYS A 174 38.23 -33.32 -9.10
N LYS A 175 38.01 -33.71 -7.84
CA LYS A 175 36.99 -34.71 -7.47
C LYS A 175 35.59 -34.14 -7.66
N VAL A 176 35.39 -32.87 -7.28
CA VAL A 176 34.13 -32.14 -7.47
C VAL A 176 33.79 -31.97 -8.96
N LEU A 177 34.76 -31.54 -9.77
CA LEU A 177 34.62 -31.43 -11.23
C LEU A 177 34.45 -32.79 -11.94
N SER A 178 34.71 -33.90 -11.26
CA SER A 178 34.50 -35.24 -11.81
C SER A 178 33.07 -35.73 -11.66
N ASP A 179 32.25 -35.05 -10.85
CA ASP A 179 30.84 -35.37 -10.70
C ASP A 179 30.06 -34.92 -11.95
N THR A 180 29.36 -35.86 -12.59
CA THR A 180 28.53 -35.56 -13.77
C THR A 180 27.35 -34.66 -13.44
N LYS A 181 26.96 -34.58 -12.16
CA LYS A 181 25.90 -33.70 -11.66
C LYS A 181 26.43 -32.42 -11.03
N PHE A 182 27.70 -32.08 -11.24
CA PHE A 182 28.31 -30.88 -10.64
C PHE A 182 27.53 -29.59 -10.94
N LEU A 183 27.16 -29.35 -12.20
CA LEU A 183 26.42 -28.15 -12.62
C LEU A 183 24.99 -28.14 -12.04
N GLU A 184 24.30 -29.28 -12.05
CA GLU A 184 22.98 -29.43 -11.40
C GLU A 184 23.06 -29.16 -9.89
N SER A 185 24.13 -29.62 -9.25
CA SER A 185 24.39 -29.41 -7.83
C SER A 185 24.67 -27.94 -7.49
N LEU A 186 25.19 -27.14 -8.42
CA LEU A 186 25.32 -25.68 -8.24
C LEU A 186 23.97 -24.97 -8.44
N LEU A 187 23.16 -25.40 -9.40
CA LEU A 187 21.83 -24.82 -9.61
C LEU A 187 20.85 -25.10 -8.45
N THR A 188 20.97 -26.27 -7.82
CA THR A 188 20.08 -26.72 -6.73
C THR A 188 20.62 -26.43 -5.33
N PHE A 189 21.75 -25.73 -5.22
CA PHE A 189 22.36 -25.43 -3.93
C PHE A 189 21.52 -24.43 -3.12
N ASP A 190 21.39 -24.66 -1.82
CA ASP A 190 20.67 -23.79 -0.88
C ASP A 190 21.52 -22.56 -0.55
N LYS A 191 21.30 -21.49 -1.29
CA LYS A 191 22.02 -20.21 -1.13
C LYS A 191 21.54 -19.40 0.08
N ASP A 192 20.36 -19.72 0.62
CA ASP A 192 19.74 -18.97 1.71
C ASP A 192 20.28 -19.40 3.08
N ASN A 193 20.90 -20.58 3.17
CA ASN A 193 21.38 -21.17 4.42
C ASN A 193 22.89 -21.47 4.44
N ILE A 194 23.71 -20.48 4.05
CA ILE A 194 25.17 -20.60 4.08
C ILE A 194 25.68 -20.15 5.46
N ALA A 195 26.52 -20.97 6.09
CA ALA A 195 27.11 -20.61 7.38
C ALA A 195 28.03 -19.38 7.26
N GLN A 196 27.88 -18.41 8.17
CA GLN A 196 28.70 -17.17 8.21
C GLN A 196 30.20 -17.44 8.10
N LYS A 197 30.68 -18.51 8.74
CA LYS A 197 32.09 -18.94 8.71
C LYS A 197 32.60 -19.25 7.30
N ILE A 198 31.74 -19.74 6.41
CA ILE A 198 32.07 -20.03 5.01
C ILE A 198 32.18 -18.71 4.23
N MET A 199 31.22 -17.81 4.42
CA MET A 199 31.22 -16.47 3.80
C MET A 199 32.44 -15.64 4.21
N ASP A 200 32.79 -15.65 5.50
CA ASP A 200 33.96 -14.92 5.99
C ASP A 200 35.25 -15.48 5.37
N LYS A 201 35.41 -16.81 5.35
CA LYS A 201 36.56 -17.46 4.69
C LYS A 201 36.66 -17.09 3.23
N LEU A 202 35.52 -17.07 2.51
CA LEU A 202 35.48 -16.70 1.11
C LEU A 202 35.99 -15.27 0.89
N LYS A 203 35.51 -14.33 1.71
CA LYS A 203 35.88 -12.93 1.62
C LYS A 203 37.38 -12.73 1.87
N TYR A 204 37.90 -13.29 2.96
CA TYR A 204 39.30 -13.10 3.36
C TYR A 204 40.31 -13.91 2.53
N GLN A 205 39.94 -15.08 2.02
CA GLN A 205 40.88 -15.96 1.29
C GLN A 205 40.83 -15.76 -0.22
N ILE A 206 39.71 -15.30 -0.78
CA ILE A 206 39.51 -15.22 -2.23
C ILE A 206 39.34 -13.78 -2.69
N LEU A 207 38.38 -13.03 -2.14
CA LEU A 207 38.10 -11.66 -2.60
C LEU A 207 39.19 -10.65 -2.22
N ASP A 208 39.87 -10.85 -1.09
CA ASP A 208 40.95 -9.97 -0.62
C ASP A 208 42.33 -10.33 -1.21
N ASP A 209 42.45 -11.40 -2.02
CA ASP A 209 43.72 -11.77 -2.67
C ASP A 209 43.99 -10.85 -3.86
N ALA A 210 45.17 -10.20 -3.89
CA ALA A 210 45.60 -9.33 -4.98
C ALA A 210 45.73 -10.02 -6.36
N SER A 211 45.66 -11.36 -6.38
CA SER A 211 45.68 -12.19 -7.58
C SER A 211 44.27 -12.48 -8.13
N PHE A 212 43.22 -12.02 -7.45
CA PHE A 212 41.83 -12.16 -7.85
C PHE A 212 41.44 -10.99 -8.78
N ASP A 213 41.57 -11.22 -10.08
CA ASP A 213 41.20 -10.28 -11.13
C ASP A 213 40.20 -10.95 -12.09
N PRO A 214 38.90 -10.57 -12.06
CA PRO A 214 37.87 -11.14 -12.92
C PRO A 214 38.21 -11.07 -14.42
N ASP A 215 38.88 -10.00 -14.87
CA ASP A 215 39.22 -9.80 -16.28
C ASP A 215 40.31 -10.78 -16.76
N GLN A 216 41.27 -11.11 -15.88
CA GLN A 216 42.29 -12.11 -16.17
C GLN A 216 41.74 -13.53 -16.13
N ILE A 217 40.77 -13.81 -15.26
CA ILE A 217 40.11 -15.12 -15.16
C ILE A 217 39.28 -15.39 -16.41
N LYS A 218 38.54 -14.39 -16.90
CA LYS A 218 37.81 -14.44 -18.19
C LYS A 218 38.71 -14.80 -19.36
N THR A 219 39.88 -14.17 -19.46
CA THR A 219 40.85 -14.42 -20.53
C THR A 219 41.42 -15.84 -20.47
N THR A 220 41.48 -16.42 -19.28
CA THR A 220 42.07 -17.73 -19.03
C THR A 220 41.08 -18.88 -19.25
N SER A 221 39.82 -18.71 -18.85
CA SER A 221 38.77 -19.72 -19.04
C SER A 221 37.37 -19.12 -18.88
N THR A 222 36.55 -19.22 -19.93
CA THR A 222 35.12 -18.86 -19.92
C THR A 222 34.33 -19.70 -18.91
N ALA A 223 34.76 -20.94 -18.64
CA ALA A 223 34.15 -21.78 -17.62
C ALA A 223 34.47 -21.34 -16.19
N ALA A 224 35.66 -20.79 -15.95
CA ALA A 224 35.99 -20.22 -14.64
C ALA A 224 35.24 -18.89 -14.41
N GLU A 225 35.01 -18.11 -15.47
CA GLU A 225 34.20 -16.88 -15.42
C GLU A 225 32.74 -17.14 -15.03
N GLY A 226 32.04 -18.05 -15.72
CA GLY A 226 30.63 -18.33 -15.38
C GLY A 226 30.43 -18.91 -13.96
N ILE A 227 31.46 -19.56 -13.42
CA ILE A 227 31.49 -20.02 -12.03
C ILE A 227 31.79 -18.87 -11.07
N LEU A 228 32.65 -17.94 -11.47
CA LEU A 228 33.03 -16.77 -10.69
C LEU A 228 31.86 -15.80 -10.53
N GLU A 229 31.09 -15.55 -11.59
CA GLU A 229 29.90 -14.68 -11.53
C GLU A 229 28.80 -15.25 -10.64
N TYR A 230 28.74 -16.58 -10.49
CA TYR A 230 27.77 -17.27 -9.65
C TYR A 230 28.08 -17.18 -8.15
N MET A 231 29.34 -16.97 -7.80
CA MET A 231 29.83 -16.94 -6.43
C MET A 231 29.78 -15.54 -5.83
#